data_AF-A0A8J3IWY9-F1
#
_entry.id   AF-A0A8J3IWY9-F1
#
_cell.length_a   1.000
_cell.length_b   1.000
_cell.length_c   1.000
_cell.angle_alpha   90.00
_cell.angle_beta   90.00
_cell.angle_gamma   90.00
#
_symmetry.space_group_name_H-M   'P 1'
#
loop_
_entity.id
_entity.type
_entity.pdbx_description
1 polymer ?
#
loop_
_entity_poly.entity_id
_entity_poly.type
_entity_poly.pdbx_seq_one_letter_code
_entity_poly.pdbx_strand_id
1 'polypeptide(L)'
;MLETNVTCDSCGLVFSIYGVFSNCPDCGKLNARVIYEKSLDASNGKLILSDDDKIDEHIRADLIKDALVGTVSAFDSLGKALRAKHSTLPQRPKNLFQNFLELEKALNTVIGKDIAVLVGTGDRDFLFKMFQVRHIYEHNAGVIDADFVGKLPGYANQLGRKFPLKKDEVTLFVSLMRILGDIIYKAFEK
;
A
#
# COMPACT_ATOMS: atom_id res chain seq x y z
N MET A 1 -3.25 -18.68 -5.35
CA MET A 1 -3.96 -17.47 -5.83
C MET A 1 -5.31 -17.44 -5.13
N LEU A 2 -5.65 -16.34 -4.43
CA LEU A 2 -6.95 -16.17 -3.80
C LEU A 2 -7.95 -15.61 -4.82
N GLU A 3 -9.04 -16.34 -5.03
CA GLU A 3 -10.22 -15.84 -5.73
C GLU A 3 -10.83 -14.69 -4.90
N THR A 4 -11.09 -13.56 -5.53
CA THR A 4 -11.76 -12.43 -4.87
C THR A 4 -13.10 -12.19 -5.54
N ASN A 5 -14.18 -12.42 -4.80
CA ASN A 5 -15.52 -12.00 -5.21
C ASN A 5 -15.58 -10.47 -5.22
N VAL A 6 -16.14 -9.85 -6.25
CA VAL A 6 -16.28 -8.39 -6.40
C VAL A 6 -17.71 -8.07 -6.82
N THR A 7 -18.29 -7.03 -6.22
CA THR A 7 -19.57 -6.46 -6.67
C THR A 7 -19.25 -5.10 -7.31
N CYS A 8 -19.66 -4.90 -8.56
CA CYS A 8 -19.45 -3.64 -9.25
C CYS A 8 -20.29 -2.53 -8.62
N ASP A 9 -19.64 -1.40 -8.31
CA ASP A 9 -20.27 -0.20 -7.74
C ASP A 9 -21.21 0.53 -8.72
N SER A 10 -21.10 0.24 -10.03
CA SER A 10 -21.85 0.92 -11.07
C SER A 10 -23.06 0.16 -11.59
N CYS A 11 -22.93 -1.14 -11.82
CA CYS A 11 -24.01 -1.97 -12.36
C CYS A 11 -24.48 -3.08 -11.40
N GLY A 12 -23.83 -3.25 -10.26
CA GLY A 12 -24.20 -4.26 -9.26
C GLY A 12 -23.81 -5.70 -9.61
N LEU A 13 -23.14 -5.94 -10.76
CA LEU A 13 -22.71 -7.28 -11.14
C LEU A 13 -21.77 -7.88 -10.09
N VAL A 14 -22.05 -9.12 -9.69
CA VAL A 14 -21.18 -9.95 -8.85
C VAL A 14 -20.34 -10.85 -9.74
N PHE A 15 -19.01 -10.80 -9.60
CA PHE A 15 -18.09 -11.60 -10.38
C PHE A 15 -16.80 -11.89 -9.59
N SER A 16 -16.09 -12.97 -9.95
CA SER A 16 -14.82 -13.34 -9.34
C SER A 16 -13.65 -12.89 -10.19
N ILE A 17 -12.61 -12.36 -9.55
CA ILE A 17 -11.33 -12.06 -10.19
C ILE A 17 -10.23 -12.98 -9.67
N TYR A 18 -9.38 -13.43 -10.59
CA TYR A 18 -8.18 -14.20 -10.28
C TYR A 18 -6.96 -13.29 -10.42
N GLY A 19 -6.48 -12.77 -9.29
CA GLY A 19 -5.15 -12.16 -9.16
C GLY A 19 -4.92 -10.79 -9.79
N VAL A 20 -5.81 -10.24 -10.63
CA VAL A 20 -5.56 -8.96 -11.32
C VAL A 20 -6.77 -8.02 -11.29
N PHE A 21 -6.47 -6.75 -11.09
CA PHE A 21 -7.41 -5.63 -11.21
C PHE A 21 -8.13 -5.71 -12.55
N SER A 22 -9.45 -5.89 -12.50
CA SER A 22 -10.27 -6.12 -13.68
C SER A 22 -11.32 -5.03 -13.80
N ASN A 23 -11.58 -4.60 -15.04
CA ASN A 23 -12.80 -3.87 -15.35
C ASN A 23 -13.99 -4.79 -15.10
N CYS A 24 -15.15 -4.21 -14.74
CA CYS A 24 -16.38 -4.95 -14.73
C CYS A 24 -16.58 -5.58 -16.12
N PRO A 25 -16.80 -6.91 -16.22
CA PRO A 25 -17.00 -7.55 -17.52
C PRO A 25 -18.29 -7.10 -18.21
N ASP A 26 -19.24 -6.52 -17.47
CA ASP A 26 -20.51 -6.02 -18.00
C ASP A 26 -20.43 -4.53 -18.36
N CYS A 27 -20.20 -3.64 -17.39
CA CYS A 27 -20.20 -2.19 -17.67
C CYS A 27 -18.83 -1.60 -18.04
N GLY A 28 -17.76 -2.40 -18.04
CA GLY A 28 -16.40 -1.95 -18.35
C GLY A 28 -15.77 -1.01 -17.30
N LYS A 29 -16.48 -0.65 -16.22
CA LYS A 29 -15.98 0.29 -15.21
C LYS A 29 -14.86 -0.31 -14.39
N LEU A 30 -13.90 0.55 -14.05
CA LEU A 30 -12.72 0.19 -13.27
C LEU A 30 -13.11 -0.12 -11.82
N ASN A 31 -13.07 -1.39 -11.41
CA ASN A 31 -13.31 -1.81 -10.03
C ASN A 31 -12.06 -1.69 -9.14
N ALA A 32 -11.06 -0.91 -9.55
CA ALA A 32 -9.78 -0.87 -8.87
C ALA A 32 -9.87 -0.42 -7.41
N ARG A 33 -10.80 0.49 -7.10
CA ARG A 33 -11.08 0.88 -5.73
C ARG A 33 -11.58 -0.28 -4.88
N VAL A 34 -12.59 -1.02 -5.35
CA VAL A 34 -13.17 -2.16 -4.61
C VAL A 34 -12.11 -3.22 -4.35
N ILE A 35 -11.27 -3.51 -5.34
CA ILE A 35 -10.19 -4.50 -5.23
C ILE A 35 -9.12 -4.04 -4.25
N TYR A 36 -8.77 -2.75 -4.29
CA TYR A 36 -7.87 -2.14 -3.33
C TYR A 36 -8.40 -2.26 -1.89
N GLU A 37 -9.66 -1.89 -1.66
CA GLU A 37 -10.31 -1.99 -0.35
C GLU A 37 -10.31 -3.43 0.18
N LYS A 38 -10.68 -4.41 -0.65
CA LYS A 38 -10.65 -5.84 -0.27
C LYS A 38 -9.24 -6.34 0.05
N SER A 39 -8.22 -5.81 -0.64
CA SER A 39 -6.82 -6.16 -0.36
C SER A 39 -6.35 -5.59 0.98
N LEU A 40 -6.83 -4.40 1.35
CA LEU A 40 -6.59 -3.83 2.68
C LEU A 40 -7.36 -4.60 3.77
N ASP A 41 -8.58 -5.04 3.50
CA ASP A 41 -9.36 -5.90 4.41
C ASP A 41 -8.63 -7.23 4.66
N ALA A 42 -8.07 -7.85 3.61
CA ALA A 42 -7.24 -9.04 3.75
C ALA A 42 -5.97 -8.77 4.58
N SER A 43 -5.35 -7.60 4.42
CA SER A 43 -4.19 -7.21 5.23
C SER A 43 -4.56 -7.01 6.71
N ASN A 44 -5.72 -6.41 6.99
CA ASN A 44 -6.27 -6.33 8.34
C ASN A 44 -6.61 -7.71 8.91
N GLY A 45 -7.17 -8.62 8.11
CA GLY A 45 -7.43 -10.00 8.53
C GLY A 45 -6.16 -10.72 9.00
N LYS A 46 -5.02 -10.52 8.31
CA LYS A 46 -3.72 -11.06 8.74
C LYS A 46 -3.26 -10.47 10.08
N LEU A 47 -3.45 -9.17 10.30
CA LEU A 47 -3.11 -8.50 11.55
C LEU A 47 -3.97 -9.00 12.72
N ILE A 48 -5.26 -9.26 12.48
CA ILE A 48 -6.15 -9.86 13.50
C ILE A 48 -5.70 -11.28 13.81
N LEU A 49 -5.40 -12.08 12.78
CA LEU A 49 -4.93 -13.45 12.96
C LEU A 49 -3.59 -13.51 13.70
N SER A 50 -2.72 -12.51 13.54
CA SER A 50 -1.45 -12.44 14.26
C SER A 50 -1.58 -12.24 15.78
N ASP A 51 -2.78 -12.00 16.31
CA ASP A 51 -3.05 -11.97 17.76
C ASP A 51 -3.37 -13.34 18.35
N ASP A 52 -3.62 -14.37 17.53
CA ASP A 52 -3.95 -15.68 18.06
C ASP A 52 -2.70 -16.35 18.63
N ASP A 53 -2.60 -16.39 19.96
CA ASP A 53 -1.49 -17.00 20.69
C ASP A 53 -1.32 -18.51 20.41
N LYS A 54 -2.32 -19.17 19.80
CA LYS A 54 -2.23 -20.57 19.36
C LYS A 54 -1.38 -20.73 18.09
N ILE A 55 -1.18 -19.65 17.34
CA ILE A 55 -0.33 -19.64 16.15
C ILE A 55 1.12 -19.41 16.58
N ASP A 56 2.06 -20.12 15.97
CA ASP A 56 3.48 -19.96 16.28
C ASP A 56 3.97 -18.51 16.07
N GLU A 57 4.84 -18.03 16.95
CA GLU A 57 5.42 -16.69 16.91
C GLU A 57 6.03 -16.32 15.54
N HIS A 58 6.73 -17.26 14.87
CA HIS A 58 7.30 -16.96 13.56
C HIS A 58 6.22 -16.71 12.51
N ILE A 59 5.12 -17.45 12.57
CA ILE A 59 3.97 -17.29 11.68
C ILE A 59 3.25 -15.98 11.98
N ARG A 60 3.06 -15.63 13.26
CA ARG A 60 2.47 -14.33 13.64
C ARG A 60 3.31 -13.16 13.11
N ALA A 61 4.64 -13.25 13.22
CA ALA A 61 5.55 -12.25 12.67
C ALA A 61 5.46 -12.16 11.13
N ASP A 62 5.37 -13.29 10.43
CA ASP A 62 5.18 -13.31 8.98
C ASP A 62 3.83 -12.74 8.55
N LEU A 63 2.75 -12.98 9.31
CA LEU A 63 1.44 -12.37 9.04
C LEU A 63 1.50 -10.83 9.10
N ILE A 64 2.21 -10.26 10.07
CA ILE A 64 2.41 -8.81 10.18
C ILE A 64 3.23 -8.29 9.00
N LYS A 65 4.31 -8.98 8.63
CA LYS A 65 5.13 -8.65 7.44
C LYS A 65 4.29 -8.68 6.16
N ASP A 66 3.50 -9.72 5.99
CA ASP A 66 2.66 -9.94 4.82
C ASP A 66 1.53 -8.92 4.70
N ALA A 67 1.04 -8.38 5.82
CA ALA A 67 0.11 -7.25 5.82
C ALA A 67 0.78 -5.96 5.34
N LEU A 68 2.01 -5.68 5.79
CA LEU A 68 2.79 -4.52 5.34
C LEU A 68 3.06 -4.59 3.82
N VAL A 69 3.59 -5.72 3.35
CA VAL A 69 3.91 -5.95 1.92
C VAL A 69 2.64 -5.96 1.06
N GLY A 70 1.59 -6.63 1.53
CA GLY A 70 0.30 -6.72 0.83
C GLY A 70 -0.34 -5.35 0.62
N THR A 71 -0.25 -4.48 1.63
CA THR A 71 -0.79 -3.11 1.58
C THR A 71 -0.13 -2.26 0.49
N VAL A 72 1.20 -2.27 0.41
CA VAL A 72 1.94 -1.53 -0.64
C VAL A 72 1.68 -2.14 -2.02
N SER A 73 1.59 -3.46 -2.12
CA SER A 73 1.31 -4.16 -3.38
C SER A 73 -0.09 -3.84 -3.92
N ALA A 74 -1.09 -3.75 -3.04
CA ALA A 74 -2.44 -3.34 -3.38
C ALA A 74 -2.46 -1.89 -3.89
N PHE A 75 -1.71 -1.01 -3.22
CA PHE A 75 -1.62 0.40 -3.60
C PHE A 75 -0.90 0.59 -4.96
N ASP A 76 0.18 -0.16 -5.21
CA ASP A 76 0.83 -0.17 -6.52
C ASP A 76 -0.11 -0.60 -7.65
N SER A 77 -0.94 -1.58 -7.36
CA SER A 77 -1.89 -2.09 -8.34
C SER A 77 -3.06 -1.12 -8.59
N LEU A 78 -3.53 -0.41 -7.56
CA LEU A 78 -4.43 0.75 -7.72
C LEU A 78 -3.80 1.81 -8.63
N GLY A 79 -2.53 2.12 -8.41
CA GLY A 79 -1.78 3.09 -9.21
C GLY A 79 -1.61 2.70 -10.68
N LYS A 80 -1.35 1.42 -10.95
CA LYS A 80 -1.31 0.88 -12.33
C LYS A 80 -2.66 1.02 -13.03
N ALA A 81 -3.75 0.71 -12.31
CA ALA A 81 -5.10 0.89 -12.82
C ALA A 81 -5.41 2.36 -13.14
N LEU A 82 -5.03 3.30 -12.26
CA LEU A 82 -5.19 4.73 -12.52
C LEU A 82 -4.37 5.19 -13.73
N ARG A 83 -3.11 4.75 -13.86
CA ARG A 83 -2.25 5.07 -15.02
C ARG A 83 -2.76 4.54 -16.36
N ALA A 84 -3.44 3.41 -16.35
CA ALA A 84 -4.02 2.84 -17.57
C ALA A 84 -5.18 3.69 -18.10
N LYS A 85 -5.89 4.39 -17.20
CA LYS A 85 -7.04 5.23 -17.54
C LYS A 85 -6.68 6.72 -17.70
N HIS A 86 -5.69 7.20 -16.95
CA HIS A 86 -5.33 8.61 -16.87
C HIS A 86 -3.90 8.84 -17.32
N SER A 87 -3.73 9.42 -18.51
CA SER A 87 -2.42 9.72 -19.11
C SER A 87 -1.65 10.86 -18.41
N THR A 88 -2.31 11.60 -17.53
CA THR A 88 -1.71 12.68 -16.72
C THR A 88 -0.73 12.15 -15.68
N LEU A 89 -0.92 10.91 -15.20
CA LEU A 89 0.05 10.26 -14.33
C LEU A 89 1.29 9.82 -15.14
N PRO A 90 2.50 10.10 -14.66
CA PRO A 90 3.71 9.72 -15.38
C PRO A 90 3.79 8.19 -15.49
N GLN A 91 4.10 7.69 -16.68
CA GLN A 91 4.18 6.24 -16.97
C GLN A 91 5.49 5.61 -16.47
N ARG A 92 6.50 6.43 -16.17
CA ARG A 92 7.74 6.03 -15.53
C ARG A 92 7.96 6.81 -14.23
N PRO A 93 8.57 6.20 -13.20
CA PRO A 93 9.01 4.80 -13.16
C PRO A 93 7.83 3.82 -13.01
N LYS A 94 7.99 2.56 -13.43
CA LYS A 94 6.89 1.56 -13.38
C LYS A 94 6.38 1.31 -11.97
N ASN A 95 7.27 1.42 -10.97
CA ASN A 95 7.00 1.24 -9.54
C ASN A 95 6.74 2.57 -8.79
N LEU A 96 6.22 3.60 -9.47
CA LEU A 96 5.95 4.91 -8.85
C LEU A 96 5.17 4.80 -7.54
N PHE A 97 4.13 3.98 -7.48
CA PHE A 97 3.30 3.83 -6.28
C PHE A 97 3.98 2.99 -5.17
N GLN A 98 5.13 2.37 -5.46
CA GLN A 98 6.02 1.78 -4.46
C GLN A 98 7.14 2.73 -4.02
N ASN A 99 7.33 3.85 -4.74
CA ASN A 99 8.35 4.85 -4.44
C ASN A 99 7.69 6.13 -3.92
N PHE A 100 7.64 6.24 -2.58
CA PHE A 100 6.93 7.32 -1.90
C PHE A 100 7.35 8.73 -2.34
N LEU A 101 8.66 8.98 -2.49
CA LEU A 101 9.17 10.31 -2.87
C LEU A 101 8.86 10.65 -4.33
N GLU A 102 8.98 9.67 -5.24
CA GLU A 102 8.63 9.89 -6.64
C GLU A 102 7.12 10.07 -6.82
N LEU A 103 6.31 9.34 -6.04
CA LEU A 103 4.86 9.53 -6.01
C LEU A 103 4.49 10.94 -5.53
N GLU A 104 5.12 11.42 -4.45
CA GLU A 104 4.87 12.76 -3.90
C GLU A 104 5.16 13.85 -4.96
N LYS A 105 6.28 13.75 -5.68
CA LYS A 105 6.60 14.64 -6.80
C LYS A 105 5.57 14.57 -7.92
N ALA A 106 5.15 13.37 -8.30
CA ALA A 106 4.15 13.16 -9.34
C ALA A 106 2.79 13.76 -8.97
N LEU A 107 2.32 13.55 -7.73
CA LEU A 107 1.07 14.13 -7.24
C LEU A 107 1.14 15.66 -7.21
N ASN A 108 2.24 16.24 -6.72
CA ASN A 108 2.40 17.69 -6.74
C ASN A 108 2.35 18.25 -8.16
N THR A 109 2.92 17.54 -9.14
CA THR A 109 2.92 17.96 -10.55
C THR A 109 1.51 17.87 -11.18
N VAL A 110 0.76 16.81 -10.88
CA VAL A 110 -0.50 16.50 -11.57
C VAL A 110 -1.71 17.15 -10.92
N ILE A 111 -1.72 17.23 -9.58
CA ILE A 111 -2.86 17.75 -8.81
C ILE A 111 -2.51 18.94 -7.91
N GLY A 112 -1.27 19.43 -7.91
CA GLY A 112 -0.83 20.60 -7.13
C GLY A 112 -0.79 20.37 -5.62
N LYS A 113 -0.81 19.11 -5.18
CA LYS A 113 -0.79 18.73 -3.75
C LYS A 113 0.23 17.64 -3.53
N ASP A 114 1.11 17.84 -2.55
CA ASP A 114 1.98 16.78 -2.03
C ASP A 114 1.22 15.90 -1.01
N ILE A 115 1.84 14.81 -0.56
CA ILE A 115 1.19 13.88 0.38
C ILE A 115 0.97 14.55 1.74
N ALA A 116 1.86 15.45 2.17
CA ALA A 116 1.71 16.16 3.44
C ALA A 116 0.45 17.06 3.47
N VAL A 117 0.08 17.66 2.35
CA VAL A 117 -1.18 18.42 2.20
C VAL A 117 -2.40 17.49 2.24
N LEU A 118 -2.28 16.25 1.77
CA LEU A 118 -3.40 15.30 1.70
C LEU A 118 -3.71 14.62 3.03
N VAL A 119 -2.69 14.26 3.82
CA VAL A 119 -2.89 13.49 5.07
C VAL A 119 -2.31 14.17 6.32
N GLY A 120 -1.62 15.30 6.19
CA GLY A 120 -0.89 15.94 7.29
C GLY A 120 0.57 15.49 7.36
N THR A 121 1.42 16.33 7.95
CA THR A 121 2.88 16.13 7.99
C THR A 121 3.28 14.90 8.82
N GLY A 122 2.68 14.71 10.00
CA GLY A 122 2.97 13.56 10.86
C GLY A 122 2.63 12.22 10.19
N ASP A 123 1.45 12.13 9.57
CA ASP A 123 1.03 10.93 8.86
C ASP A 123 1.87 10.68 7.61
N ARG A 124 2.25 11.74 6.89
CA ARG A 124 3.17 11.65 5.75
C ARG A 124 4.52 11.08 6.16
N ASP A 125 5.11 11.56 7.26
CA ASP A 125 6.41 11.08 7.73
C ASP A 125 6.34 9.64 8.23
N PHE A 126 5.23 9.28 8.88
CA PHE A 126 4.96 7.90 9.26
C PHE A 126 4.83 6.98 8.05
N LEU A 127 4.05 7.38 7.03
CA LEU A 127 3.92 6.63 5.78
C LEU A 127 5.29 6.47 5.10
N PHE A 128 6.06 7.55 4.97
CA PHE A 128 7.39 7.51 4.39
C PHE A 128 8.29 6.49 5.11
N LYS A 129 8.28 6.50 6.45
CA LYS A 129 8.99 5.51 7.27
C LYS A 129 8.55 4.09 6.92
N MET A 130 7.26 3.82 6.92
CA MET A 130 6.73 2.47 6.66
C MET A 130 7.03 1.95 5.25
N PHE A 131 7.13 2.84 4.25
CA PHE A 131 7.63 2.47 2.92
C PHE A 131 9.10 2.03 2.94
N GLN A 132 9.95 2.69 3.74
CA GLN A 132 11.35 2.25 3.92
C GLN A 132 11.42 0.94 4.73
N VAL A 133 10.56 0.78 5.74
CA VAL A 133 10.47 -0.48 6.50
C VAL A 133 10.08 -1.63 5.59
N ARG A 134 9.08 -1.43 4.72
CA ARG A 134 8.70 -2.41 3.69
C ARG A 134 9.87 -2.75 2.76
N HIS A 135 10.70 -1.77 2.37
CA HIS A 135 11.85 -2.01 1.52
C HIS A 135 12.85 -3.00 2.17
N ILE A 136 13.25 -2.75 3.41
CA ILE A 136 14.19 -3.62 4.11
C ILE A 136 13.58 -4.99 4.44
N TYR A 137 12.28 -5.09 4.70
CA TYR A 137 11.61 -6.37 4.94
C TYR A 137 11.51 -7.25 3.68
N GLU A 138 11.34 -6.65 2.50
CA GLU A 138 11.32 -7.41 1.25
C GLU A 138 12.71 -7.77 0.73
N HIS A 139 13.68 -6.86 0.86
CA HIS A 139 14.97 -7.02 0.17
C HIS A 139 16.13 -7.35 1.09
N ASN A 140 16.01 -7.10 2.39
CA ASN A 140 17.10 -7.25 3.35
C ASN A 140 16.68 -8.02 4.63
N ALA A 141 15.67 -8.88 4.54
CA ALA A 141 15.16 -9.68 5.66
C ALA A 141 14.79 -8.87 6.93
N GLY A 142 14.44 -7.59 6.75
CA GLY A 142 14.13 -6.65 7.83
C GLY A 142 15.35 -6.01 8.49
N VAL A 143 16.56 -6.22 7.95
CA VAL A 143 17.79 -5.62 8.46
C VAL A 143 17.93 -4.19 7.95
N ILE A 144 18.20 -3.25 8.85
CA ILE A 144 18.41 -1.84 8.54
C ILE A 144 19.74 -1.69 7.80
N ASP A 145 19.69 -1.13 6.58
CA ASP A 145 20.85 -0.88 5.73
C ASP A 145 21.20 0.62 5.61
N ALA A 146 22.27 0.91 4.87
CA ALA A 146 22.76 2.26 4.67
C ALA A 146 21.78 3.15 3.86
N ASP A 147 21.00 2.58 2.94
CA ASP A 147 20.00 3.32 2.17
C ASP A 147 18.82 3.75 3.07
N PHE A 148 18.36 2.84 3.94
CA PHE A 148 17.36 3.14 4.97
C PHE A 148 17.84 4.26 5.89
N VAL A 149 19.08 4.18 6.41
CA VAL A 149 19.64 5.21 7.28
C VAL A 149 19.85 6.54 6.54
N GLY A 150 20.24 6.50 5.27
CA GLY A 150 20.36 7.72 4.44
C GLY A 150 19.04 8.48 4.33
N LYS A 151 17.91 7.76 4.28
CA LYS A 151 16.55 8.34 4.23
C LYS A 151 15.98 8.65 5.60
N LEU A 152 16.37 7.90 6.64
CA LEU A 152 15.91 8.04 8.02
C LEU A 152 17.11 8.07 8.98
N PRO A 153 17.84 9.20 9.07
CA PRO A 153 19.09 9.28 9.85
C PRO A 153 18.93 8.98 11.35
N GLY A 154 17.71 9.13 11.89
CA GLY A 154 17.40 8.79 13.29
C GLY A 154 17.61 7.31 13.65
N TYR A 155 17.79 6.43 12.65
CA TYR A 155 18.06 4.99 12.85
C TYR A 155 19.54 4.60 12.66
N ALA A 156 20.46 5.57 12.54
CA ALA A 156 21.88 5.28 12.32
C ALA A 156 22.50 4.35 13.37
N ASN A 157 22.08 4.46 14.63
CA ASN A 157 22.51 3.59 15.73
C ASN A 157 21.99 2.14 15.65
N GLN A 158 21.08 1.86 14.71
CA GLN A 158 20.47 0.56 14.49
C GLN A 158 20.92 -0.07 13.15
N LEU A 159 21.88 0.55 12.44
CA LEU A 159 22.45 -0.02 11.22
C LEU A 159 22.92 -1.47 11.45
N GLY A 160 22.53 -2.38 10.55
CA GLY A 160 22.84 -3.80 10.64
C GLY A 160 21.97 -4.59 11.63
N ARG A 161 21.02 -3.95 12.33
CA ARG A 161 20.06 -4.62 13.21
C ARG A 161 18.75 -4.89 12.49
N LYS A 162 18.04 -5.93 12.93
CA LYS A 162 16.66 -6.20 12.48
C LYS A 162 15.73 -5.12 13.04
N PHE A 163 14.96 -4.49 12.17
CA PHE A 163 13.92 -3.54 12.56
C PHE A 163 12.82 -4.27 13.35
N PRO A 164 12.39 -3.76 14.52
CA PRO A 164 11.31 -4.40 15.28
C PRO A 164 9.94 -3.98 14.74
N LEU A 165 9.41 -4.73 13.76
CA LEU A 165 8.09 -4.45 13.18
C LEU A 165 6.97 -4.78 14.16
N LYS A 166 6.18 -3.77 14.53
CA LYS A 166 5.05 -3.90 15.45
C LYS A 166 3.73 -3.96 14.70
N LYS A 167 2.82 -4.81 15.17
CA LYS A 167 1.47 -4.93 14.65
C LYS A 167 0.75 -3.57 14.62
N ASP A 168 0.75 -2.82 15.72
CA ASP A 168 0.04 -1.55 15.83
C ASP A 168 0.50 -0.52 14.78
N GLU A 169 1.79 -0.50 14.47
CA GLU A 169 2.32 0.35 13.41
C GLU A 169 1.81 -0.10 12.04
N VAL A 170 1.77 -1.40 11.76
CA VAL A 170 1.21 -1.90 10.51
C VAL A 170 -0.31 -1.65 10.43
N THR A 171 -1.06 -1.79 11.52
CA THR A 171 -2.49 -1.46 11.59
C THR A 171 -2.75 0.02 11.27
N LEU A 172 -1.97 0.93 11.85
CA LEU A 172 -2.04 2.35 11.53
C LEU A 172 -1.66 2.60 10.06
N PHE A 173 -0.63 1.93 9.56
CA PHE A 173 -0.22 2.02 8.17
C PHE A 173 -1.33 1.59 7.20
N VAL A 174 -2.01 0.46 7.43
CA VAL A 174 -3.15 0.03 6.60
C VAL A 174 -4.26 1.09 6.60
N SER A 175 -4.54 1.68 7.76
CA SER A 175 -5.57 2.71 7.92
C SER A 175 -5.23 3.99 7.14
N LEU A 176 -4.00 4.49 7.26
CA LEU A 176 -3.53 5.67 6.53
C LEU A 176 -3.43 5.40 5.01
N MET A 177 -3.04 4.21 4.61
CA MET A 177 -3.02 3.82 3.20
C MET A 177 -4.43 3.81 2.61
N ARG A 178 -5.45 3.36 3.36
CA ARG A 178 -6.86 3.46 2.93
C ARG A 178 -7.26 4.91 2.66
N ILE A 179 -6.92 5.82 3.57
CA ILE A 179 -7.21 7.25 3.43
C ILE A 179 -6.50 7.83 2.21
N LEU A 180 -5.18 7.62 2.09
CA LEU A 180 -4.38 8.13 0.97
C LEU A 180 -4.88 7.57 -0.38
N GLY A 181 -5.18 6.28 -0.44
CA GLY A 181 -5.72 5.63 -1.64
C GLY A 181 -7.08 6.20 -2.06
N ASP A 182 -7.99 6.46 -1.12
CA ASP A 182 -9.30 7.08 -1.40
C ASP A 182 -9.14 8.51 -1.91
N ILE A 183 -8.27 9.32 -1.28
CA ILE A 183 -7.99 10.69 -1.70
C ILE A 183 -7.41 10.72 -3.12
N ILE A 184 -6.41 9.89 -3.40
CA ILE A 184 -5.79 9.80 -4.73
C ILE A 184 -6.83 9.33 -5.74
N TYR A 185 -7.57 8.26 -5.46
CA TYR A 185 -8.59 7.74 -6.38
C TYR A 185 -9.63 8.83 -6.75
N LYS A 186 -10.16 9.55 -5.76
CA LYS A 186 -11.11 10.66 -5.97
C LYS A 186 -10.52 11.83 -6.76
N ALA A 187 -9.21 12.07 -6.67
CA ALA A 187 -8.56 13.13 -7.45
C ALA A 187 -8.55 12.83 -8.95
N PHE A 188 -8.56 11.55 -9.34
CA PHE A 188 -8.51 11.11 -10.74
C PHE A 188 -9.87 10.66 -11.30
N GLU A 189 -10.78 10.15 -10.47
CA GLU A 189 -12.07 9.60 -10.88
C GLU A 189 -13.24 10.58 -10.66
N LYS A 190 -13.07 11.84 -11.08
CA LYS A 190 -14.15 12.85 -11.03
C LYS A 190 -15.37 12.48 -11.87
#